data_AF-A0A970NAZ9-F1
#
_entry.id   AF-A0A970NAZ9-F1
#
_cell.length_a   1.000
_cell.length_b   1.000
_cell.length_c   1.000
_cell.angle_alpha   90.00
_cell.angle_beta   90.00
_cell.angle_gamma   90.00
#
_symmetry.space_group_name_H-M   'P 1'
#
loop_
_entity.id
_entity.type
_entity.pdbx_description
1 polymer ?
#
loop_
_entity_poly.entity_id
_entity_poly.type
_entity_poly.pdbx_seq_one_letter_code
_entity_poly.pdbx_strand_id
1 'polypeptide(L)'
;FSAFTPLQMASAMAQIANQGKRYAPALVDFIEDQEREKIQVFKPKLLSDLKLQDDTWKFIEQGLVAVTQRGGTSDRVYFGLNNELYLWQGLPYQVAAKTGTAQISDDPLDLRSHAWFSAYAPVDDPEITLTMVVEHGRSGSSACGPSISQLIRAYFADQPLQLNFID
;
A
#
# COMPACT_ATOMS: atom_id res chain seq x y z
N PHE A 1 5.89 1.34 -23.18
CA PHE A 1 5.06 0.57 -22.24
C PHE A 1 5.93 0.17 -21.07
N SER A 2 5.51 0.46 -19.84
CA SER A 2 6.22 0.08 -18.60
C SER A 2 5.27 -0.80 -17.80
N ALA A 3 5.67 -2.04 -17.52
CA ALA A 3 4.89 -3.01 -16.76
C ALA A 3 5.65 -3.40 -15.49
N PHE A 4 4.91 -3.50 -14.39
CA PHE A 4 5.44 -3.87 -13.08
C PHE A 4 4.49 -4.84 -12.39
N THR A 5 5.04 -5.73 -11.57
CA THR A 5 4.24 -6.61 -10.72
C THR A 5 3.78 -5.86 -9.47
N PRO A 6 2.66 -6.28 -8.82
CA PRO A 6 2.27 -5.73 -7.52
C PRO A 6 3.38 -5.82 -6.46
N LEU A 7 4.18 -6.90 -6.47
CA LEU A 7 5.31 -7.06 -5.56
C LEU A 7 6.43 -6.03 -5.81
N GLN A 8 6.72 -5.70 -7.08
CA GLN A 8 7.69 -4.64 -7.40
C GLN A 8 7.22 -3.28 -6.94
N MET A 9 5.92 -2.97 -7.12
CA MET A 9 5.32 -1.72 -6.66
C MET A 9 5.27 -1.63 -5.13
N ALA A 10 4.95 -2.73 -4.43
CA ALA A 10 5.02 -2.80 -2.98
C ALA A 10 6.46 -2.59 -2.47
N SER A 11 7.44 -3.23 -3.10
CA SER A 11 8.87 -3.06 -2.76
C SER A 11 9.34 -1.62 -3.00
N ALA A 12 8.88 -0.96 -4.06
CA ALA A 12 9.18 0.45 -4.31
C ALA A 12 8.54 1.38 -3.25
N MET A 13 7.28 1.14 -2.87
CA MET A 13 6.63 1.89 -1.80
C MET A 13 7.32 1.67 -0.46
N ALA A 14 7.74 0.44 -0.15
CA ALA A 14 8.53 0.13 1.04
C ALA A 14 9.89 0.84 1.06
N GLN A 15 10.53 1.00 -0.10
CA GLN A 15 11.76 1.79 -0.20
C GLN A 15 11.51 3.27 0.13
N ILE A 16 10.37 3.84 -0.29
CA ILE A 16 10.00 5.23 0.05
C ILE A 16 9.71 5.36 1.54
N ALA A 17 8.88 4.47 2.08
CA ALA A 17 8.53 4.44 3.50
C ALA A 17 9.77 4.33 4.40
N ASN A 18 10.77 3.57 3.95
CA ASN A 18 12.03 3.36 4.65
C ASN A 18 13.15 4.33 4.21
N GLN A 19 12.77 5.55 3.79
CA GLN A 19 13.66 6.66 3.45
C GLN A 19 14.85 6.27 2.55
N GLY A 20 14.56 5.46 1.52
CA GLY A 20 15.50 5.09 0.47
C GLY A 20 16.09 3.70 0.58
N LYS A 21 15.99 3.03 1.74
CA LYS A 21 16.51 1.66 1.94
C LYS A 21 15.53 0.61 1.43
N ARG A 22 15.93 -0.14 0.40
CA ARG A 22 15.16 -1.26 -0.15
C ARG A 22 15.71 -2.58 0.35
N TYR A 23 14.87 -3.36 1.02
CA TYR A 23 15.17 -4.72 1.42
C TYR A 23 14.63 -5.73 0.39
N ALA A 24 15.26 -6.90 0.33
CA ALA A 24 14.74 -8.04 -0.42
C ALA A 24 13.43 -8.53 0.21
N PRO A 25 12.34 -8.68 -0.57
CA PRO A 25 11.15 -9.36 -0.08
C PRO A 25 11.49 -10.79 0.33
N ALA A 26 11.02 -11.21 1.50
CA ALA A 26 11.17 -12.57 2.01
C ALA A 26 9.81 -13.10 2.47
N LEU A 27 9.52 -14.35 2.14
CA LEU A 27 8.29 -15.04 2.57
C LEU A 27 8.54 -15.99 3.75
N VAL A 28 9.75 -16.54 3.83
CA VAL A 28 10.15 -17.50 4.87
C VAL A 28 10.93 -16.74 5.94
N ASP A 29 10.47 -16.81 7.19
CA ASP A 29 11.15 -16.22 8.35
C ASP A 29 12.27 -17.15 8.86
N PHE A 30 11.98 -18.44 8.98
CA PHE A 30 12.96 -19.47 9.34
C PHE A 30 12.52 -20.86 8.85
N ILE A 31 13.45 -21.82 8.87
CA ILE A 31 13.20 -23.25 8.70
C ILE A 31 13.49 -23.94 10.03
N GLU A 32 12.58 -24.80 10.46
CA GLU A 32 12.71 -25.67 11.62
C GLU A 32 12.90 -27.13 11.18
N ASP A 33 13.57 -27.92 12.01
CA ASP A 33 13.62 -29.38 11.86
C ASP A 33 12.43 -30.08 12.54
N GLN A 34 12.49 -31.41 12.62
CA GLN A 34 11.42 -32.21 13.25
C GLN A 34 11.33 -32.01 14.78
N GLU A 35 12.39 -31.50 15.40
CA GLU A 35 12.48 -31.21 16.83
C GLU A 35 12.06 -29.77 17.16
N ARG A 36 11.66 -28.97 16.14
CA ARG A 36 11.36 -27.53 16.21
C ARG A 36 12.56 -26.65 16.49
N GLU A 37 13.76 -27.15 16.19
CA GLU A 37 14.96 -26.33 16.27
C GLU A 37 15.12 -25.50 15.00
N LYS A 38 15.37 -24.19 15.16
CA LYS A 38 15.55 -23.28 14.03
C LYS A 38 16.90 -23.53 13.37
N ILE A 39 16.90 -24.27 12.27
CA ILE A 39 18.13 -24.61 11.52
C ILE A 39 18.56 -23.51 10.54
N GLN A 40 17.65 -22.61 10.15
CA GLN A 40 17.97 -21.47 9.31
C GLN A 40 17.05 -20.29 9.60
N VAL A 41 17.60 -19.11 9.87
CA VAL A 41 16.84 -17.86 10.08
C VAL A 41 17.15 -16.88 8.94
N PHE A 42 16.11 -16.36 8.28
CA PHE A 42 16.24 -15.44 7.16
C PHE A 42 16.16 -13.99 7.66
N LYS A 43 17.31 -13.32 7.69
CA LYS A 43 17.40 -11.91 8.11
C LYS A 43 17.11 -10.97 6.94
N PRO A 44 16.58 -9.75 7.21
CA PRO A 44 16.41 -8.72 6.18
C PRO A 44 17.71 -8.44 5.43
N LYS A 45 17.66 -8.50 4.09
CA LYS A 45 18.81 -8.25 3.21
C LYS A 45 18.65 -6.91 2.51
N LEU A 46 19.50 -5.93 2.83
CA LEU A 46 19.52 -4.64 2.15
C LEU A 46 20.01 -4.84 0.70
N LEU A 47 19.23 -4.37 -0.28
CA LEU A 47 19.56 -4.46 -1.71
C LEU A 47 20.07 -3.14 -2.27
N SER A 48 19.53 -2.01 -1.80
CA SER A 48 19.91 -0.68 -2.25
C SER A 48 19.52 0.39 -1.24
N ASP A 49 20.19 1.53 -1.31
CA ASP A 49 19.97 2.67 -0.43
C ASP A 49 20.04 3.97 -1.25
N LEU A 50 18.89 4.60 -1.48
CA LEU A 50 18.77 5.85 -2.22
C LEU A 50 19.00 7.01 -1.26
N LYS A 51 20.06 7.80 -1.50
CA LYS A 51 20.37 8.97 -0.69
C LYS A 51 19.77 10.23 -1.30
N LEU A 52 18.77 10.78 -0.62
CA LEU A 52 18.18 12.09 -0.92
C LEU A 52 18.41 13.04 0.26
N GLN A 53 18.17 14.32 0.05
CA GLN A 53 18.17 15.31 1.13
C GLN A 53 16.92 15.12 2.00
N ASP A 54 17.02 15.43 3.28
CA ASP A 54 15.91 15.29 4.24
C ASP A 54 14.68 16.10 3.81
N ASP A 55 14.89 17.30 3.26
CA ASP A 55 13.81 18.13 2.71
C ASP A 55 13.11 17.47 1.52
N THR A 56 13.83 16.70 0.70
CA THR A 56 13.23 15.92 -0.39
C THR A 56 12.36 14.79 0.17
N TRP A 57 12.83 14.08 1.20
CA TRP A 57 12.04 13.02 1.84
C TRP A 57 10.77 13.57 2.46
N LYS A 58 10.88 14.67 3.21
CA LYS A 58 9.75 15.36 3.81
C LYS A 58 8.74 15.83 2.76
N PHE A 59 9.21 16.35 1.63
CA PHE A 59 8.34 16.77 0.53
C PHE A 59 7.60 15.59 -0.10
N ILE A 60 8.28 14.45 -0.31
CA ILE A 60 7.67 13.22 -0.81
C ILE A 60 6.60 12.72 0.16
N GLU A 61 6.92 12.63 1.45
CA GLU A 61 5.99 12.21 2.50
C GLU A 61 4.74 13.09 2.53
N GLN A 62 4.91 14.41 2.57
CA GLN A 62 3.80 15.37 2.55
C GLN A 62 2.90 15.18 1.32
N GLY A 63 3.49 14.97 0.14
CA GLY A 63 2.74 14.71 -1.09
C GLY A 63 1.94 13.42 -1.03
N LEU A 64 2.49 12.36 -0.42
CA LEU A 64 1.79 11.08 -0.25
C LEU A 64 0.71 11.15 0.84
N VAL A 65 0.94 11.88 1.93
CA VAL A 65 -0.08 12.11 2.96
C VAL A 65 -1.25 12.90 2.39
N ALA A 66 -0.98 13.93 1.58
CA ALA A 66 -2.03 14.74 0.96
C ALA A 66 -3.02 13.94 0.10
N VAL A 67 -2.64 12.77 -0.41
CA VAL A 67 -3.54 11.88 -1.17
C VAL A 67 -4.70 11.35 -0.31
N THR A 68 -4.46 11.10 0.98
CA THR A 68 -5.46 10.54 1.92
C THR A 68 -6.17 11.62 2.74
N GLN A 69 -5.74 12.89 2.63
CA GLN A 69 -6.40 14.03 3.24
C GLN A 69 -7.60 14.51 2.42
N ARG A 70 -8.41 15.38 3.04
CA ARG A 70 -9.54 16.04 2.37
C ARG A 70 -9.07 16.75 1.10
N GLY A 71 -9.76 16.50 -0.02
CA GLY A 71 -9.40 17.05 -1.33
C GLY A 71 -8.24 16.34 -2.04
N GLY A 72 -7.68 15.29 -1.44
CA GLY A 72 -6.69 14.40 -2.08
C GLY A 72 -7.30 13.48 -3.14
N THR A 73 -6.46 12.77 -3.89
CA THR A 73 -6.98 11.85 -4.92
C THR A 73 -7.66 10.60 -4.36
N SER A 74 -7.52 10.32 -3.05
CA SER A 74 -8.23 9.28 -2.33
C SER A 74 -9.40 9.81 -1.47
N ASP A 75 -9.81 11.06 -1.65
CA ASP A 75 -10.84 11.75 -0.86
C ASP A 75 -12.22 11.04 -0.85
N ARG A 76 -12.52 10.18 -1.83
CA ARG A 76 -13.73 9.33 -1.77
C ARG A 76 -13.76 8.38 -0.58
N VAL A 77 -12.60 7.86 -0.20
CA VAL A 77 -12.44 7.02 1.00
C VAL A 77 -12.53 7.90 2.26
N TYR A 78 -12.18 9.19 2.17
CA TYR A 78 -12.28 10.17 3.25
C TYR A 78 -13.73 10.56 3.60
N PHE A 79 -14.67 10.49 2.64
CA PHE A 79 -16.08 10.83 2.87
C PHE A 79 -17.00 9.63 3.17
N GLY A 80 -16.59 8.41 2.85
CA GLY A 80 -17.32 7.19 3.20
C GLY A 80 -18.65 7.03 2.44
N LEU A 81 -18.93 5.80 2.02
CA LEU A 81 -20.30 5.40 1.66
C LEU A 81 -21.08 5.21 2.98
N ASN A 82 -21.46 6.29 3.65
CA ASN A 82 -22.30 6.29 4.87
C ASN A 82 -21.81 5.39 6.03
N ASN A 83 -20.53 5.05 6.10
CA ASN A 83 -19.98 4.14 7.12
C ASN A 83 -18.56 4.57 7.54
N GLU A 84 -18.38 4.86 8.83
CA GLU A 84 -17.14 5.36 9.45
C GLU A 84 -15.97 4.36 9.38
N LEU A 85 -16.27 3.08 9.13
CA LEU A 85 -15.29 1.98 9.05
C LEU A 85 -14.26 2.11 7.92
N TYR A 86 -14.47 2.98 6.93
CA TYR A 86 -13.59 3.09 5.76
C TYR A 86 -12.74 4.36 5.74
N LEU A 87 -12.92 5.27 6.69
CA LEU A 87 -12.37 6.62 6.58
C LEU A 87 -10.89 6.65 6.98
N TRP A 88 -10.05 7.31 6.18
CA TRP A 88 -8.68 7.64 6.60
C TRP A 88 -8.65 8.45 7.89
N GLN A 89 -9.64 9.34 8.11
CA GLN A 89 -9.78 10.14 9.33
C GLN A 89 -10.04 9.31 10.60
N GLY A 90 -10.61 8.12 10.46
CA GLY A 90 -10.95 7.27 11.60
C GLY A 90 -9.79 6.38 12.06
N LEU A 91 -8.55 6.70 11.65
CA LEU A 91 -7.33 6.00 12.06
C LEU A 91 -6.57 6.88 13.08
N PRO A 92 -5.95 6.30 14.12
CA PRO A 92 -5.16 7.06 15.08
C PRO A 92 -3.79 7.50 14.54
N TYR A 93 -3.47 7.16 13.30
CA TYR A 93 -2.23 7.47 12.59
C TYR A 93 -2.53 7.94 11.16
N GLN A 94 -1.56 8.61 10.54
CA GLN A 94 -1.66 9.02 9.14
C GLN A 94 -1.30 7.87 8.19
N VAL A 95 -1.84 7.94 6.97
CA VAL A 95 -1.55 7.00 5.89
C VAL A 95 -1.00 7.78 4.70
N ALA A 96 0.18 7.41 4.23
CA ALA A 96 0.75 7.92 2.99
C ALA A 96 0.33 7.02 1.82
N ALA A 97 -0.11 7.62 0.71
CA ALA A 97 -0.62 6.85 -0.42
C ALA A 97 -0.32 7.46 -1.78
N LYS A 98 -0.45 6.62 -2.81
CA LYS A 98 -0.54 7.05 -4.21
C LYS A 98 -1.60 6.24 -4.95
N THR A 99 -2.52 6.94 -5.61
CA THR A 99 -3.49 6.34 -6.53
C THR A 99 -2.95 6.31 -7.95
N GLY A 100 -3.38 5.32 -8.73
CA GLY A 100 -3.12 5.19 -10.16
C GLY A 100 -4.36 4.75 -10.93
N THR A 101 -4.43 5.22 -12.18
CA THR A 101 -5.42 4.84 -13.19
C THR A 101 -4.62 4.55 -14.46
N ALA A 102 -4.35 3.27 -14.72
CA ALA A 102 -3.57 2.85 -15.88
C ALA A 102 -4.52 2.53 -17.03
N GLN A 103 -4.56 3.40 -18.04
CA GLN A 103 -5.38 3.19 -19.23
C GLN A 103 -4.79 2.06 -20.09
N ILE A 104 -5.66 1.12 -20.51
CA ILE A 104 -5.25 -0.08 -21.26
C ILE A 104 -5.63 -0.01 -22.74
N SER A 105 -6.56 0.86 -23.13
CA SER A 105 -6.70 1.34 -24.51
C SER A 105 -7.49 2.64 -24.60
N ASP A 106 -7.65 3.16 -25.82
CA ASP A 106 -8.45 4.33 -26.18
C ASP A 106 -9.95 4.01 -26.45
N ASP A 107 -10.36 2.73 -26.44
CA ASP A 107 -11.77 2.34 -26.56
C ASP A 107 -12.52 2.59 -25.23
N PRO A 108 -13.59 3.40 -25.22
CA PRO A 108 -14.32 3.74 -24.00
C PRO A 108 -15.04 2.56 -23.34
N LEU A 109 -15.38 1.51 -24.08
CA LEU A 109 -16.26 0.41 -23.64
C LEU A 109 -15.49 -0.87 -23.35
N ASP A 110 -14.50 -1.23 -24.17
CA ASP A 110 -13.80 -2.51 -24.03
C ASP A 110 -12.67 -2.50 -22.99
N LEU A 111 -12.19 -1.31 -22.56
CA LEU A 111 -10.85 -1.16 -21.98
C LEU A 111 -10.81 -0.20 -20.78
N ARG A 112 -11.64 -0.51 -19.76
CA ARG A 112 -11.59 0.18 -18.46
C ARG A 112 -10.16 0.15 -17.90
N SER A 113 -9.67 1.29 -17.43
CA SER A 113 -8.35 1.41 -16.82
C SER A 113 -8.17 0.45 -15.64
N HIS A 114 -6.97 -0.06 -15.44
CA HIS A 114 -6.62 -0.75 -14.20
C HIS A 114 -6.50 0.26 -13.06
N ALA A 115 -7.12 -0.07 -11.93
CA ALA A 115 -7.03 0.70 -10.71
C ALA A 115 -5.81 0.24 -9.92
N TRP A 116 -4.92 1.17 -9.58
CA TRP A 116 -3.75 0.90 -8.75
C TRP A 116 -3.81 1.77 -7.50
N PHE A 117 -3.38 1.21 -6.37
CA PHE A 117 -3.24 1.95 -5.14
C PHE A 117 -2.11 1.36 -4.32
N SER A 118 -1.14 2.19 -3.95
CA SER A 118 -0.06 1.82 -3.05
C SER A 118 -0.08 2.73 -1.83
N ALA A 119 0.17 2.18 -0.64
CA ALA A 119 0.15 2.91 0.62
C ALA A 119 1.18 2.36 1.60
N TYR A 120 1.54 3.18 2.59
CA TYR A 120 2.19 2.73 3.81
C TYR A 120 1.62 3.43 5.05
N ALA A 121 1.75 2.77 6.19
CA ALA A 121 1.29 3.28 7.49
C ALA A 121 2.04 2.60 8.66
N PRO A 122 2.13 3.27 9.83
CA PRO A 122 1.99 4.71 10.03
C PRO A 122 2.96 5.54 9.18
N VAL A 123 2.78 6.86 9.15
CA VAL A 123 3.70 7.74 8.40
C VAL A 123 4.99 7.99 9.16
N ASP A 124 4.85 8.19 10.47
CA ASP A 124 5.91 8.52 11.42
C ASP A 124 6.79 7.32 11.79
N ASP A 125 6.23 6.11 11.84
CA ASP A 125 6.97 4.86 12.01
C ASP A 125 6.40 3.76 11.10
N PRO A 126 6.78 3.70 9.80
CA PRO A 126 6.15 2.80 8.85
C PRO A 126 6.34 1.31 9.16
N GLU A 127 5.25 0.59 9.40
CA GLU A 127 5.25 -0.84 9.71
C GLU A 127 4.79 -1.72 8.53
N ILE A 128 3.85 -1.22 7.72
CA ILE A 128 3.27 -1.97 6.60
C ILE A 128 3.23 -1.15 5.32
N THR A 129 3.49 -1.82 4.19
CA THR A 129 3.17 -1.30 2.85
C THR A 129 2.19 -2.22 2.14
N LEU A 130 1.22 -1.63 1.45
CA LEU A 130 0.24 -2.37 0.66
C LEU A 130 0.26 -1.86 -0.78
N THR A 131 0.07 -2.78 -1.73
CA THR A 131 -0.24 -2.43 -3.12
C THR A 131 -1.36 -3.32 -3.62
N MET A 132 -2.38 -2.70 -4.19
CA MET A 132 -3.51 -3.37 -4.79
C MET A 132 -3.66 -2.92 -6.25
N VAL A 133 -3.93 -3.90 -7.10
CA VAL A 133 -4.39 -3.70 -8.46
C VAL A 133 -5.77 -4.34 -8.61
N VAL A 134 -6.71 -3.61 -9.19
CA VAL A 134 -7.98 -4.15 -9.65
C VAL A 134 -8.04 -3.93 -11.15
N GLU A 135 -7.96 -5.02 -11.89
CA GLU A 135 -8.10 -5.00 -13.34
C GLU A 135 -9.47 -4.42 -13.71
N HIS A 136 -9.49 -3.58 -14.74
CA HIS A 136 -10.71 -2.87 -15.17
C HIS A 136 -11.42 -2.04 -14.08
N GLY A 137 -10.73 -1.71 -12.98
CA GLY A 137 -11.27 -1.01 -11.81
C GLY A 137 -11.48 0.51 -11.97
N ARG A 138 -11.09 1.10 -13.11
CA ARG A 138 -11.18 2.53 -13.48
C ARG A 138 -10.36 3.48 -12.60
N SER A 139 -10.54 3.47 -11.29
CA SER A 139 -9.85 4.37 -10.36
C SER A 139 -9.38 3.64 -9.11
N GLY A 140 -8.09 3.79 -8.81
CA GLY A 140 -7.48 3.29 -7.57
C GLY A 140 -8.26 3.70 -6.32
N SER A 141 -8.70 4.96 -6.26
CA SER A 141 -9.40 5.47 -5.07
C SER A 141 -10.73 4.75 -4.81
N SER A 142 -11.54 4.49 -5.84
CA SER A 142 -12.85 3.86 -5.65
C SER A 142 -12.79 2.34 -5.61
N ALA A 143 -11.90 1.72 -6.39
CA ALA A 143 -11.83 0.26 -6.50
C ALA A 143 -10.91 -0.38 -5.45
N CYS A 144 -9.80 0.28 -5.10
CA CYS A 144 -8.81 -0.27 -4.16
C CYS A 144 -8.86 0.39 -2.78
N GLY A 145 -9.16 1.69 -2.74
CA GLY A 145 -9.09 2.51 -1.54
C GLY A 145 -9.84 1.94 -0.32
N PRO A 146 -11.12 1.55 -0.43
CA PRO A 146 -11.87 0.96 0.68
C PRO A 146 -11.24 -0.34 1.21
N SER A 147 -10.76 -1.21 0.33
CA SER A 147 -10.13 -2.48 0.72
C SER A 147 -8.78 -2.25 1.39
N ILE A 148 -7.96 -1.32 0.89
CA ILE A 148 -6.68 -0.96 1.53
C ILE A 148 -6.93 -0.39 2.93
N SER A 149 -7.93 0.48 3.11
CA SER A 149 -8.28 1.00 4.44
C SER A 149 -8.61 -0.12 5.43
N GLN A 150 -9.41 -1.09 5.01
CA GLN A 150 -9.75 -2.26 5.84
C GLN A 150 -8.54 -3.14 6.16
N LEU A 151 -7.67 -3.40 5.17
CA LEU A 151 -6.46 -4.18 5.37
C LEU A 151 -5.51 -3.50 6.37
N ILE A 152 -5.35 -2.18 6.27
CA ILE A 152 -4.57 -1.40 7.24
C ILE A 152 -5.20 -1.53 8.62
N ARG A 153 -6.51 -1.29 8.75
CA ARG A 153 -7.21 -1.42 10.04
C ARG A 153 -7.01 -2.78 10.68
N ALA A 154 -7.13 -3.85 9.91
CA ALA A 154 -6.99 -5.20 10.44
C ALA A 154 -5.55 -5.62 10.70
N TYR A 155 -4.57 -5.00 10.05
CA TYR A 155 -3.17 -5.19 10.43
C TYR A 155 -2.88 -4.62 11.83
N PHE A 156 -3.47 -3.45 12.14
CA PHE A 156 -3.27 -2.77 13.43
C PHE A 156 -4.31 -3.12 14.51
N ALA A 157 -5.40 -3.78 14.14
CA ALA A 157 -6.34 -4.36 15.09
C ALA A 157 -5.86 -5.78 15.43
N ASP A 158 -5.85 -6.17 16.70
CA ASP A 158 -5.60 -7.55 17.15
C ASP A 158 -6.72 -8.55 16.72
N GLN A 159 -7.37 -8.35 15.57
CA GLN A 159 -8.53 -9.10 15.09
C GLN A 159 -8.31 -9.56 13.63
N PRO A 160 -8.40 -10.87 13.34
CA PRO A 160 -8.27 -11.38 11.97
C PRO A 160 -9.43 -10.90 11.07
N LEU A 161 -9.12 -10.55 9.82
CA LEU A 161 -10.08 -10.10 8.79
C LEU A 161 -11.19 -11.15 8.54
N GLN A 162 -12.45 -10.72 8.56
CA GLN A 162 -13.51 -11.36 7.78
C GLN A 162 -13.56 -10.68 6.40
N LEU A 163 -12.89 -11.28 5.41
CA LEU A 163 -12.93 -10.82 4.02
C LEU A 163 -14.23 -11.29 3.37
N ASN A 164 -15.23 -10.40 3.32
CA ASN A 164 -16.40 -10.60 2.45
C ASN A 164 -16.08 -9.99 1.09
N PHE A 165 -15.75 -10.85 0.12
CA PHE A 165 -15.71 -10.43 -1.27
C PHE A 165 -17.14 -10.15 -1.73
N ILE A 166 -17.34 -9.03 -2.42
CA ILE A 166 -18.60 -8.76 -3.11
C ILE A 166 -18.57 -9.65 -4.36
N ASP A 167 -19.43 -10.67 -4.38
CA ASP A 167 -19.71 -11.49 -5.56
C ASP A 167 -20.24 -10.64 -6.73
#